data_AF-A0AAN3KVD2-F1
#
_entry.id   AF-A0AAN3KVD2-F1
#
_cell.length_a   1.000
_cell.length_b   1.000
_cell.length_c   1.000
_cell.angle_alpha   90.00
_cell.angle_beta   90.00
_cell.angle_gamma   90.00
#
_symmetry.space_group_name_H-M   'P 1'
#
loop_
_entity.id
_entity.type
_entity.pdbx_description
1 polymer ?
#
loop_
_entity_poly.entity_id
_entity_poly.type
_entity_poly.pdbx_seq_one_letter_code
_entity_poly.pdbx_strand_id
1 'polypeptide(L)'
;MPVPWPSATPPTGWLKCNGAAFSAEEYPELAKAYPTNKLPDLRGEFIRGWDDGRGVDNGRGLLTLQDGAIVSHNHYWGIWTSRTNDQTLGSFTGTTILKQITPLSPAIDFDNYPIPNPAITEGGVVAATTKPAGANETRPRNVAFNYIVRAA
;
A
#
# COMPACT_ATOMS: atom_id res chain seq x y z
N MET A 1 25.06 1.28 -11.06
CA MET A 1 23.70 1.62 -10.59
C MET A 1 22.86 2.03 -11.79
N PRO A 2 21.56 1.68 -11.86
CA PRO A 2 20.68 2.14 -12.94
C PRO A 2 20.63 3.67 -12.99
N VAL A 3 20.62 4.24 -14.20
CA VAL A 3 20.56 5.69 -14.43
C VAL A 3 19.30 5.97 -15.27
N PRO A 4 18.42 6.90 -14.86
CA PRO A 4 17.27 7.31 -15.67
C PRO A 4 17.70 7.86 -17.03
N TRP A 5 17.02 7.46 -18.10
CA TRP A 5 17.30 7.89 -19.47
C TRP A 5 16.01 8.40 -20.13
N PRO A 6 16.04 9.55 -20.83
CA PRO A 6 14.82 10.20 -21.32
C PRO A 6 14.24 9.61 -22.62
N SER A 7 14.89 8.62 -23.25
CA SER A 7 14.45 8.04 -24.53
C SER A 7 14.20 6.54 -24.44
N ALA A 8 13.32 6.04 -25.31
CA ALA A 8 13.05 4.61 -25.44
C ALA A 8 14.29 3.82 -25.91
N THR A 9 15.22 4.45 -26.63
CA THR A 9 16.46 3.80 -27.09
C THR A 9 17.63 4.32 -26.25
N PRO A 10 18.34 3.45 -25.52
CA PRO A 10 19.55 3.85 -24.79
C PRO A 10 20.66 4.19 -25.79
N PRO A 11 21.64 5.02 -25.41
CA PRO A 11 22.80 5.28 -26.25
C PRO A 11 23.65 4.02 -26.40
N THR A 12 24.49 3.96 -27.43
CA THR A 12 25.42 2.85 -27.65
C THR A 12 26.26 2.57 -26.40
N GLY A 13 26.42 1.28 -26.05
CA GLY A 13 27.14 0.84 -24.85
C GLY A 13 26.29 0.80 -23.57
N TRP A 14 25.00 1.15 -23.63
CA TRP A 14 24.08 1.05 -22.51
C TRP A 14 23.01 -0.02 -22.75
N LEU A 15 22.75 -0.82 -21.71
CA LEU A 15 21.73 -1.85 -21.72
C LEU A 15 20.54 -1.44 -20.85
N LYS A 16 19.33 -1.84 -21.24
CA LYS A 16 18.12 -1.60 -20.45
C LYS A 16 18.05 -2.60 -19.30
N CYS A 17 17.71 -2.14 -18.10
CA CYS A 17 17.34 -3.01 -16.98
C CYS A 17 15.91 -3.53 -17.15
N ASN A 18 15.71 -4.45 -18.10
CA ASN A 18 14.40 -5.01 -18.49
C ASN A 18 14.36 -6.55 -18.38
N GLY A 19 15.23 -7.16 -17.56
CA GLY A 19 15.31 -8.62 -17.41
C GLY A 19 16.09 -9.34 -18.51
N ALA A 20 16.62 -8.62 -19.51
CA ALA A 20 17.34 -9.23 -20.62
C ALA A 20 18.67 -9.87 -20.18
N ALA A 21 19.03 -10.95 -20.88
CA ALA A 21 20.37 -11.53 -20.78
C ALA A 21 21.38 -10.69 -21.56
N PHE A 22 22.66 -10.82 -21.21
CA PHE A 22 23.78 -10.18 -21.91
C PHE A 22 24.97 -11.14 -22.04
N SER A 23 25.90 -10.84 -22.95
CA SER A 23 27.15 -11.62 -23.12
C SER A 23 28.20 -11.18 -22.11
N ALA A 24 28.77 -12.14 -21.37
CA ALA A 24 29.88 -11.87 -20.45
C ALA A 24 31.19 -11.59 -21.21
N GLU A 25 31.31 -12.09 -22.44
CA GLU A 25 32.44 -11.83 -23.32
C GLU A 25 32.43 -10.38 -23.81
N GLU A 26 31.26 -9.86 -24.19
CA GLU A 26 31.08 -8.47 -24.63
C GLU A 26 31.12 -7.48 -23.45
N TYR A 27 30.57 -7.87 -22.28
CA TYR A 27 30.47 -7.01 -21.08
C TYR A 27 31.05 -7.68 -19.82
N PRO A 28 32.38 -7.91 -19.75
CA PRO A 28 33.00 -8.66 -18.65
C PRO A 28 32.87 -7.98 -17.28
N GLU A 29 32.96 -6.66 -17.21
CA GLU A 29 32.77 -5.93 -15.95
C GLU A 29 31.31 -5.96 -15.48
N LEU A 30 30.35 -6.00 -16.41
CA LEU A 30 28.94 -6.16 -16.07
C LEU A 30 28.65 -7.57 -15.54
N ALA A 31 29.31 -8.60 -16.09
CA ALA A 31 29.21 -9.98 -15.60
C ALA A 31 29.73 -10.13 -14.17
N LYS A 32 30.75 -9.36 -13.77
CA LYS A 32 31.20 -9.33 -12.35
C LYS A 32 30.12 -8.76 -11.42
N ALA A 33 29.38 -7.74 -11.87
CA ALA A 33 28.31 -7.13 -11.09
C ALA A 33 27.00 -7.94 -11.11
N TYR A 34 26.71 -8.63 -12.21
CA TYR A 34 25.53 -9.48 -12.39
C TYR A 34 25.95 -10.89 -12.88
N PRO A 35 26.39 -11.77 -11.97
CA PRO A 35 26.96 -13.09 -12.32
C PRO A 35 25.99 -14.05 -13.02
N THR A 36 24.69 -13.77 -12.98
CA THR A 36 23.67 -14.54 -13.70
C THR A 36 23.58 -14.17 -15.19
N ASN A 37 24.41 -13.23 -15.66
CA ASN A 37 24.39 -12.69 -17.02
C ASN A 37 23.01 -12.16 -17.44
N LYS A 38 22.23 -11.68 -16.46
CA LYS A 38 20.91 -11.09 -16.64
C LYS A 38 20.81 -9.81 -15.84
N LEU A 39 20.26 -8.79 -16.46
CA LEU A 39 19.94 -7.55 -15.78
C LEU A 39 18.66 -7.71 -14.97
N PRO A 40 18.48 -6.95 -13.87
CA PRO A 40 17.20 -6.86 -13.19
C PRO A 40 16.15 -6.25 -14.12
N ASP A 41 14.88 -6.61 -13.93
CA ASP A 41 13.76 -5.93 -14.57
C ASP A 41 13.25 -4.84 -13.63
N LEU A 42 13.52 -3.57 -13.98
CA LEU A 42 13.17 -2.41 -13.15
C LEU A 42 11.97 -1.64 -13.70
N ARG A 43 11.29 -2.17 -14.73
CA ARG A 43 10.12 -1.51 -15.30
C ARG A 43 8.99 -1.50 -14.28
N GLY A 44 8.62 -0.31 -13.81
CA GLY A 44 7.57 -0.13 -12.80
C GLY A 44 8.03 -0.34 -11.36
N GLU A 45 9.33 -0.55 -11.13
CA GLU A 45 9.89 -0.72 -9.79
C GLU A 45 10.57 0.56 -9.31
N PHE A 46 10.36 0.92 -8.04
CA PHE A 46 11.16 1.96 -7.40
C PHE A 46 12.49 1.37 -6.93
N ILE A 47 13.55 2.18 -6.96
CA ILE A 47 14.80 1.80 -6.34
C ILE A 47 14.75 2.19 -4.87
N ARG A 48 15.07 1.25 -3.99
CA ARG A 48 15.23 1.45 -2.56
C ARG A 48 16.69 1.25 -2.16
N GLY A 49 17.19 2.07 -1.25
CA GLY A 49 18.52 1.89 -0.69
C GLY A 49 18.58 0.62 0.16
N TRP A 50 19.58 -0.22 -0.09
CA TRP A 50 19.85 -1.38 0.74
C TRP A 50 20.31 -0.93 2.13
N ASP A 51 19.77 -1.57 3.16
CA ASP A 51 19.96 -1.14 4.55
C ASP A 51 21.39 -1.32 5.05
N ASP A 52 22.10 -2.34 4.55
CA ASP A 52 23.50 -2.66 4.90
C ASP A 52 23.79 -2.61 6.41
N GLY A 53 22.84 -3.10 7.22
CA GLY A 53 22.96 -3.16 8.69
C GLY A 53 22.64 -1.86 9.43
N ARG A 54 22.13 -0.81 8.77
CA ARG A 54 21.69 0.43 9.44
C ARG A 54 20.48 0.20 10.37
N GLY A 55 19.66 -0.81 10.09
CA GLY A 55 18.51 -1.23 10.90
C GLY A 55 17.18 -0.55 10.55
N VAL A 56 17.09 0.18 9.44
CA VAL A 56 15.84 0.84 8.99
C VAL A 56 15.00 -0.09 8.11
N ASP A 57 15.62 -0.88 7.23
CA ASP A 57 14.96 -1.89 6.39
C ASP A 57 15.61 -3.26 6.59
N ASN A 58 15.51 -3.76 7.83
CA ASN A 58 16.25 -4.94 8.29
C ASN A 58 15.87 -6.23 7.54
N GLY A 59 16.85 -7.08 7.29
CA GLY A 59 16.66 -8.39 6.65
C GLY A 59 16.43 -8.34 5.13
N ARG A 60 16.53 -7.17 4.49
CA ARG A 60 16.46 -7.04 3.03
C ARG A 60 17.78 -7.42 2.37
N GLY A 61 17.72 -8.27 1.36
CA GLY A 61 18.87 -8.59 0.51
C GLY A 61 18.96 -7.66 -0.71
N LEU A 62 20.17 -7.49 -1.26
CA LEU A 62 20.36 -6.80 -2.53
C LEU A 62 19.54 -7.48 -3.66
N LEU A 63 19.02 -6.65 -4.56
CA LEU A 63 18.24 -7.05 -5.73
C LEU A 63 16.94 -7.83 -5.43
N THR A 64 16.49 -7.83 -4.18
CA THR A 64 15.24 -8.49 -3.79
C THR A 64 14.04 -7.57 -3.99
N LEU A 65 12.95 -8.11 -4.55
CA LEU A 65 11.68 -7.42 -4.77
C LEU A 65 10.88 -7.28 -3.47
N GLN A 66 10.12 -6.20 -3.36
CA GLN A 66 9.24 -5.92 -2.24
C GLN A 66 7.92 -5.33 -2.75
N ASP A 67 6.80 -6.00 -2.49
CA ASP A 67 5.47 -5.55 -2.94
C ASP A 67 5.05 -4.25 -2.28
N GLY A 68 4.29 -3.40 -2.97
CA GLY A 68 3.81 -2.13 -2.41
C GLY A 68 2.91 -2.34 -1.18
N ALA A 69 2.91 -1.37 -0.27
CA ALA A 69 2.15 -1.43 0.96
C ALA A 69 1.64 -0.05 1.39
N ILE A 70 0.56 -0.04 2.16
CA ILE A 70 0.01 1.15 2.83
C ILE A 70 0.14 0.94 4.34
N VAL A 71 0.57 1.97 5.05
CA VAL A 71 0.69 1.94 6.51
C VAL A 71 -0.65 1.64 7.16
N SER A 72 -0.60 0.86 8.24
CA SER A 72 -1.76 0.54 9.04
C SER A 72 -2.43 1.82 9.56
N HIS A 73 -3.70 1.99 9.21
CA HIS A 73 -4.53 3.09 9.68
C HIS A 73 -5.97 2.62 9.88
N ASN A 74 -6.77 3.44 10.55
CA ASN A 74 -8.19 3.24 10.71
C ASN A 74 -8.96 4.48 10.25
N HIS A 75 -10.22 4.27 9.89
CA HIS A 75 -11.12 5.36 9.54
C HIS A 75 -12.16 5.54 10.64
N TYR A 76 -12.50 6.81 10.88
CA TYR A 76 -13.56 7.21 11.79
C TYR A 76 -14.72 7.75 10.96
N TRP A 77 -15.93 7.27 11.23
CA TRP A 77 -17.13 7.73 10.53
C TRP A 77 -18.24 7.96 11.54
N GLY A 78 -18.98 9.04 11.35
CA GLY A 78 -20.23 9.31 12.06
C GLY A 78 -21.41 8.96 11.17
N ILE A 79 -22.34 8.15 11.66
CA ILE A 79 -23.63 7.90 11.00
C ILE A 79 -24.65 8.84 11.62
N TRP A 80 -25.29 9.65 10.78
CA TRP A 80 -26.41 10.51 11.16
C TRP A 80 -27.71 9.73 10.97
N THR A 81 -28.42 9.45 12.05
CA THR A 81 -29.77 8.88 11.95
C THR A 81 -30.78 10.02 11.88
N SER A 82 -31.48 10.15 10.74
CA SER A 82 -32.63 11.06 10.62
C SER A 82 -33.89 10.34 11.12
N ARG A 83 -34.60 10.97 12.07
CA ARG A 83 -35.96 10.57 12.41
C ARG A 83 -36.89 11.00 11.29
N THR A 84 -37.18 10.09 10.36
CA THR A 84 -38.42 10.23 9.58
C THR A 84 -39.54 9.67 10.45
N ASN A 85 -40.36 10.57 10.96
CA ASN A 85 -41.75 10.37 11.40
C ASN A 85 -42.12 9.15 12.27
N ASP A 86 -42.48 9.47 13.52
CA ASP A 86 -43.45 8.80 14.40
C ASP A 86 -42.94 7.67 15.32
N GLN A 87 -43.45 7.68 16.57
CA GLN A 87 -43.15 6.85 17.76
C GLN A 87 -42.21 7.46 18.83
N THR A 88 -42.70 7.49 20.08
CA THR A 88 -42.02 7.96 21.29
C THR A 88 -40.92 6.99 21.76
N LEU A 89 -39.91 7.52 22.48
CA LEU A 89 -38.71 6.81 22.93
C LEU A 89 -38.97 5.46 23.66
N GLY A 90 -40.14 5.31 24.29
CA GLY A 90 -40.52 4.10 25.03
C GLY A 90 -40.75 2.86 24.16
N SER A 91 -41.03 3.00 22.86
CA SER A 91 -41.25 1.87 21.95
C SER A 91 -39.96 1.14 21.54
N PHE A 92 -38.78 1.70 21.87
CA PHE A 92 -37.47 1.19 21.45
C PHE A 92 -36.58 0.74 22.60
N THR A 93 -37.15 0.63 23.81
CA THR A 93 -36.47 0.04 24.96
C THR A 93 -36.15 -1.43 24.64
N GLY A 94 -34.93 -1.70 24.15
CA GLY A 94 -34.44 -3.05 23.84
C GLY A 94 -34.29 -3.41 22.35
N THR A 95 -34.56 -2.52 21.39
CA THR A 95 -34.36 -2.82 19.96
C THR A 95 -33.50 -1.75 19.27
N THR A 96 -32.27 -2.13 18.95
CA THR A 96 -31.31 -1.33 18.16
C THR A 96 -31.53 -1.61 16.68
N ILE A 97 -32.22 -0.75 15.93
CA ILE A 97 -32.36 -0.95 14.48
C ILE A 97 -32.19 0.37 13.73
N LEU A 98 -31.10 0.45 12.95
CA LEU A 98 -30.90 1.49 11.94
C LEU A 98 -31.82 1.19 10.75
N LYS A 99 -32.91 1.94 10.58
CA LYS A 99 -33.78 1.76 9.41
C LYS A 99 -33.07 2.23 8.13
N GLN A 100 -32.64 1.26 7.34
CA GLN A 100 -32.35 1.27 5.90
C GLN A 100 -32.44 2.65 5.19
N ILE A 101 -31.29 3.22 4.80
CA ILE A 101 -31.22 4.22 3.72
C ILE A 101 -30.85 3.46 2.44
N THR A 102 -31.79 3.16 1.54
CA THR A 102 -31.44 2.74 0.17
C THR A 102 -32.40 3.32 -0.86
N PRO A 103 -31.88 3.63 -2.06
CA PRO A 103 -32.07 2.67 -3.16
C PRO A 103 -30.84 2.51 -4.07
N LEU A 104 -29.61 2.42 -3.54
CA LEU A 104 -28.45 2.04 -4.36
C LEU A 104 -28.00 0.63 -3.98
N SER A 105 -28.12 -0.28 -4.95
CA SER A 105 -27.70 -1.68 -4.84
C SER A 105 -26.17 -1.77 -5.01
N PRO A 106 -25.45 -2.53 -4.18
CA PRO A 106 -25.95 -3.42 -3.12
C PRO A 106 -26.25 -2.68 -1.81
N ALA A 107 -27.35 -3.06 -1.16
CA ALA A 107 -27.72 -2.58 0.17
C ALA A 107 -26.71 -3.10 1.21
N ILE A 108 -26.11 -2.19 1.99
CA ILE A 108 -25.36 -2.56 3.19
C ILE A 108 -26.38 -2.62 4.33
N ASP A 109 -26.70 -3.83 4.75
CA ASP A 109 -27.58 -4.11 5.88
C ASP A 109 -26.80 -3.97 7.21
N PHE A 110 -27.26 -3.08 8.09
CA PHE A 110 -26.70 -2.89 9.43
C PHE A 110 -27.62 -3.44 10.53
N ASP A 111 -28.67 -4.18 10.16
CA ASP A 111 -29.53 -4.86 11.13
C ASP A 111 -28.69 -5.84 11.96
N ASN A 112 -28.69 -5.63 13.28
CA ASN A 112 -27.93 -6.37 14.30
C ASN A 112 -26.46 -5.96 14.52
N TYR A 113 -25.99 -4.79 14.07
CA TYR A 113 -24.67 -4.30 14.52
C TYR A 113 -24.78 -3.75 15.96
N PRO A 114 -24.12 -4.34 16.98
CA PRO A 114 -24.23 -3.87 18.35
C PRO A 114 -23.51 -2.53 18.49
N ILE A 115 -24.28 -1.44 18.61
CA ILE A 115 -23.72 -0.12 18.90
C ILE A 115 -23.64 0.02 20.43
N PRO A 116 -22.48 0.42 21.00
CA PRO A 116 -22.39 0.73 22.42
C PRO A 116 -23.44 1.78 22.83
N ASN A 117 -24.22 1.44 23.86
CA ASN A 117 -25.39 2.17 24.36
C ASN A 117 -25.22 3.70 24.59
N PRO A 118 -24.05 4.31 24.91
CA PRO A 118 -24.00 5.77 25.09
C PRO A 118 -23.99 6.59 23.78
N ALA A 119 -23.97 5.98 22.59
CA ALA A 119 -23.82 6.70 21.32
C ALA A 119 -25.14 7.17 20.67
N ILE A 120 -26.29 6.89 21.28
CA ILE A 120 -27.62 7.22 20.73
C ILE A 120 -28.26 8.37 21.51
N THR A 121 -27.87 9.60 21.21
CA THR A 121 -28.67 10.79 21.55
C THR A 121 -29.75 11.02 20.50
N GLU A 122 -30.84 11.66 20.89
CA GLU A 122 -31.93 12.06 20.01
C GLU A 122 -31.40 13.03 18.93
N GLY A 123 -31.31 12.58 17.65
CA GLY A 123 -30.58 13.29 16.59
C GLY A 123 -29.05 13.11 16.61
N GLY A 124 -28.57 12.09 17.32
CA GLY A 124 -27.16 11.86 17.64
C GLY A 124 -26.37 11.16 16.54
N VAL A 125 -25.09 11.53 16.47
CA VAL A 125 -24.07 10.88 15.65
C VAL A 125 -23.68 9.55 16.29
N VAL A 126 -23.89 8.44 15.59
CA VAL A 126 -23.28 7.16 15.97
C VAL A 126 -21.85 7.15 15.43
N ALA A 127 -20.85 7.24 16.33
CA ALA A 127 -19.45 7.09 15.94
C ALA A 127 -19.09 5.62 15.75
N ALA A 128 -18.59 5.27 14.56
CA ALA A 128 -18.04 3.96 14.24
C ALA A 128 -16.56 4.10 13.81
N THR A 129 -15.77 3.06 14.04
CA THR A 129 -14.34 3.07 13.73
C THR A 129 -13.91 1.71 13.19
N THR A 130 -13.10 1.69 12.13
CA THR A 130 -12.52 0.44 11.61
C THR A 130 -11.37 -0.04 12.52
N LYS A 131 -11.01 -1.32 12.46
CA LYS A 131 -9.75 -1.78 13.07
C LYS A 131 -8.56 -1.27 12.25
N PRO A 132 -7.40 -1.00 12.87
CA PRO A 132 -6.17 -0.71 12.15
C PRO A 132 -5.82 -1.87 11.21
N ALA A 133 -5.59 -1.58 9.94
CA ALA A 133 -5.18 -2.56 8.94
C ALA A 133 -4.19 -1.95 7.95
N GLY A 134 -3.14 -2.70 7.62
CA GLY A 134 -2.06 -2.29 6.71
C GLY A 134 -0.70 -2.81 7.17
N ALA A 135 0.37 -2.35 6.52
CA ALA A 135 1.75 -2.67 6.87
C ALA A 135 2.36 -1.64 7.84
N ASN A 136 3.63 -1.81 8.21
CA ASN A 136 4.36 -0.87 9.07
C ASN A 136 4.83 0.40 8.36
N GLU A 137 4.76 0.44 7.02
CA GLU A 137 5.21 1.56 6.19
C GLU A 137 4.31 1.69 4.95
N THR A 138 4.09 2.91 4.49
CA THR A 138 3.55 3.17 3.14
C THR A 138 4.71 3.26 2.15
N ARG A 139 4.71 2.41 1.13
CA ARG A 139 5.78 2.35 0.13
C ARG A 139 5.29 1.79 -1.21
N PRO A 140 5.86 2.22 -2.35
CA PRO A 140 5.62 1.57 -3.62
C PRO A 140 6.32 0.19 -3.68
N ARG A 141 6.01 -0.57 -4.73
CA ARG A 141 6.81 -1.72 -5.12
C ARG A 141 8.24 -1.28 -5.40
N ASN A 142 9.21 -2.04 -4.89
CA ASN A 142 10.60 -1.64 -5.00
C ASN A 142 11.59 -2.81 -5.02
N VAL A 143 12.82 -2.50 -5.44
CA VAL A 143 13.98 -3.39 -5.44
C VAL A 143 15.12 -2.73 -4.68
N ALA A 144 15.78 -3.47 -3.80
CA ALA A 144 16.90 -2.97 -3.00
C ALA A 144 18.22 -2.90 -3.81
N PHE A 145 18.87 -1.74 -3.80
CA PHE A 145 20.19 -1.50 -4.41
C PHE A 145 21.11 -0.76 -3.46
N ASN A 146 22.42 -0.95 -3.62
CA ASN A 146 23.39 -0.07 -2.99
C ASN A 146 23.47 1.28 -3.75
N TYR A 147 23.56 2.37 -3.00
CA TYR A 147 23.76 3.71 -3.56
C TYR A 147 25.24 4.04 -3.52
N ILE A 148 25.83 4.15 -4.71
CA ILE A 148 27.26 4.39 -4.88
C ILE A 148 27.48 5.65 -5.69
N VAL A 149 28.61 6.31 -5.44
CA VAL A 149 29.12 7.42 -6.23
C VAL A 149 30.41 7.00 -6.91
N ARG A 150 30.73 7.59 -8.06
CA ARG A 150 32.02 7.32 -8.73
C ARG A 150 33.15 7.91 -7.88
N ALA A 151 34.16 7.11 -7.58
CA ALA A 151 35.28 7.53 -6.74
C ALA A 151 36.42 8.23 -7.53
N ALA A 152 36.54 7.98 -8.83
CA ALA A 152 37.43 8.69 -9.77
C ALA A 152 36.84 8.61 -11.19
#